data_AF-A0A8T5J262-F1
#
_entry.id   AF-A0A8T5J262-F1
#
_cell.length_a   1.000
_cell.length_b   1.000
_cell.length_c   1.000
_cell.angle_alpha   90.00
_cell.angle_beta   90.00
_cell.angle_gamma   90.00
#
_symmetry.space_group_name_H-M   'P 1'
#
loop_
_entity.id
_entity.type
_entity.pdbx_description
1 polymer ?
#
loop_
_entity_poly.entity_id
_entity_poly.type
_entity_poly.pdbx_seq_one_letter_code
_entity_poly.pdbx_strand_id
1 'polypeptide(L)'
;MNRCIVCKKTCEETELYEGIFESGMVLICKTCAEEEKIPLIKKPSSDQLQKADKRYSVRERMEHLSGMRDATEIGGEQTNIQKNLARLKMPDKKQQHEDVSNNYYWELNMARRRKKLSIRQLAELIKIDASILYSIESGKIPENFEEIFLKLESFLGLKLLKNHKKKISFTRTIDEEKEILSSVRKRMGERLVGEGEDGEEDLVGEIENTIKVIKKVQKSEESKNDKIIKLRNGEIDMSKRENLSDITLNDLVEIKKQREEQEQEIKVQKQNSTMFGDDLELDIDEV
;
A
#
# COMPACT_ATOMS: atom_id res chain seq x y z
N MET A 1 -9.52 70.83 34.76
CA MET A 1 -9.12 69.63 35.52
C MET A 1 -9.59 68.42 34.75
N ASN A 2 -8.66 67.58 34.30
CA ASN A 2 -8.98 66.39 33.53
C ASN A 2 -9.32 65.26 34.52
N ARG A 3 -10.54 64.73 34.43
CA ARG A 3 -11.04 63.65 35.29
C ARG A 3 -11.78 62.62 34.46
N CYS A 4 -11.76 61.37 34.90
CA CYS A 4 -12.51 60.30 34.24
C CYS A 4 -14.02 60.61 34.28
N ILE A 5 -14.71 60.44 33.14
CA ILE A 5 -16.15 60.76 33.07
C ILE A 5 -17.02 59.81 33.92
N VAL A 6 -16.57 58.56 34.12
CA VAL A 6 -17.29 57.51 34.85
C VAL A 6 -16.97 57.56 36.35
N CYS A 7 -15.70 57.39 36.73
CA CYS A 7 -15.31 57.27 38.14
C CYS A 7 -14.87 58.60 38.79
N LYS A 8 -14.77 59.69 38.02
CA LYS A 8 -14.36 61.03 38.48
C LYS A 8 -12.97 61.15 39.11
N LYS A 9 -12.13 60.10 39.05
CA LYS A 9 -10.72 60.14 39.47
C LYS A 9 -9.92 61.14 38.63
N THR A 10 -8.95 61.79 39.26
CA THR A 10 -8.05 62.77 38.62
C THR A 10 -6.89 62.07 37.92
N CYS A 11 -6.19 62.79 37.03
CA CYS A 11 -4.99 62.30 36.34
C CYS A 11 -3.83 61.93 37.29
N GLU A 12 -3.83 62.42 38.53
CA GLU A 12 -2.78 62.13 39.51
C GLU A 12 -2.89 60.71 40.07
N GLU A 13 -4.12 60.19 40.18
CA GLU A 13 -4.37 58.86 40.72
C GLU A 13 -4.30 57.76 39.65
N THR A 14 -4.66 58.08 38.40
CA THR A 14 -4.79 57.09 37.32
C THR A 14 -4.47 57.66 35.95
N GLU A 15 -3.86 56.84 35.08
CA GLU A 15 -3.66 57.15 33.67
C GLU A 15 -5.00 57.25 32.94
N LEU A 16 -5.27 58.41 32.34
CA LEU A 16 -6.44 58.65 31.50
C LEU A 16 -6.08 58.48 30.03
N TYR A 17 -6.97 57.81 29.30
CA TYR A 17 -6.87 57.58 27.87
C TYR A 17 -8.02 58.28 27.15
N GLU A 18 -7.79 58.71 25.90
CA GLU A 18 -8.84 59.22 25.03
C GLU A 18 -9.68 58.02 24.52
N GLY A 19 -10.98 58.01 24.84
CA GLY A 19 -11.92 56.99 24.40
C GLY A 19 -13.08 57.60 23.59
N ILE A 20 -13.71 56.79 22.74
CA ILE A 20 -14.88 57.21 21.95
C ILE A 20 -16.16 56.78 22.69
N PHE A 21 -16.91 57.75 23.21
CA PHE A 21 -18.22 57.53 23.84
C PHE A 21 -19.33 58.16 22.99
N GLU A 22 -20.60 57.87 23.28
CA GLU A 22 -21.74 58.40 22.51
C GLU A 22 -21.76 59.93 22.42
N SER A 23 -21.27 60.61 23.46
CA SER A 23 -21.16 62.07 23.54
C SER A 23 -19.90 62.66 22.88
N GLY A 24 -19.06 61.83 22.26
CA GLY A 24 -17.79 62.23 21.62
C GLY A 24 -16.54 61.70 22.32
N MET A 25 -15.39 62.35 22.06
CA MET A 25 -14.11 61.95 22.66
C MET A 25 -14.04 62.39 24.12
N VAL A 26 -13.82 61.45 25.02
CA VAL A 26 -13.79 61.66 26.48
C VAL A 26 -12.55 61.02 27.09
N LEU A 27 -12.11 61.54 28.24
CA LEU A 27 -11.00 60.98 29.01
C LEU A 27 -11.53 59.93 29.99
N ILE A 28 -11.02 58.71 29.88
CA ILE A 28 -11.47 57.55 30.67
C ILE A 28 -10.26 56.77 31.20
N CYS A 29 -10.32 56.29 32.43
CA CYS A 29 -9.29 55.39 32.98
C CYS A 29 -9.44 53.97 32.41
N LYS A 30 -8.36 53.19 32.40
CA LYS A 30 -8.33 51.83 31.82
C LYS A 30 -9.40 50.90 32.39
N THR A 31 -9.67 50.99 33.70
CA THR A 31 -10.67 50.14 34.37
C THR A 31 -12.08 50.39 33.85
N CYS A 32 -12.51 51.66 33.75
CA CYS A 32 -13.84 52.00 33.26
C CYS A 32 -13.97 51.72 31.76
N ALA A 33 -12.88 51.81 30.99
CA ALA A 33 -12.89 51.45 29.57
C ALA A 33 -13.11 49.94 29.35
N GLU A 34 -12.56 49.09 30.21
CA GLU A 34 -12.78 47.63 30.16
C GLU A 34 -14.20 47.26 30.61
N GLU A 35 -14.72 47.88 31.67
CA GLU A 35 -16.08 47.65 32.19
C GLU A 35 -17.16 48.06 31.19
N GLU A 36 -17.06 49.27 30.63
CA GLU A 36 -18.02 49.83 29.68
C GLU A 36 -17.71 49.45 28.22
N LYS A 37 -16.65 48.67 27.97
CA LYS A 37 -16.17 48.25 26.65
C LYS A 37 -15.93 49.42 25.68
N ILE A 38 -15.39 50.51 26.19
CA ILE A 38 -15.14 51.73 25.41
C ILE A 38 -13.82 51.58 24.66
N PRO A 39 -13.80 51.75 23.32
CA PRO A 39 -12.58 51.66 22.55
C PRO A 39 -11.63 52.80 22.90
N LEU A 40 -10.40 52.44 23.29
CA LEU A 40 -9.34 53.38 23.62
C LEU A 40 -8.52 53.73 22.38
N ILE A 41 -8.37 55.03 22.11
CA ILE A 41 -7.44 55.54 21.11
C ILE A 41 -6.10 55.77 21.81
N LYS A 42 -5.13 54.89 21.54
CA LYS A 42 -3.75 55.13 21.97
C LYS A 42 -3.02 55.91 20.90
N LYS A 43 -2.44 57.05 21.29
CA LYS A 43 -1.47 57.74 20.42
C LYS A 43 -0.32 56.77 20.15
N PRO A 44 0.02 56.51 18.87
CA PRO A 44 1.10 55.58 18.55
C PRO A 44 2.39 56.03 19.22
N SER A 45 3.18 55.07 19.71
CA SER A 45 4.46 55.41 20.32
C SER A 45 5.43 55.95 19.26
N SER A 46 6.44 56.73 19.68
CA SER A 46 7.52 57.20 18.81
C SER A 46 8.15 56.05 18.01
N ASP A 47 8.27 54.88 18.62
CA ASP A 47 8.87 53.70 18.00
C ASP A 47 7.97 53.09 16.92
N GLN A 48 6.65 53.16 17.10
CA GLN A 48 5.69 52.72 16.08
C GLN A 48 5.72 53.66 14.88
N LEU A 49 5.82 54.97 15.10
CA LEU A 49 5.99 55.97 14.04
C LEU A 49 7.29 55.73 13.27
N GLN A 50 8.41 55.54 13.98
CA GLN A 50 9.70 55.24 13.33
C GLN A 50 9.67 53.93 12.55
N LYS A 51 8.96 52.90 13.02
CA LYS A 51 8.79 51.65 12.27
C LYS A 51 7.95 51.84 11.01
N ALA A 52 6.94 52.72 11.04
CA ALA A 52 6.12 53.03 9.87
C ALA A 52 6.92 53.80 8.80
N ASP A 53 7.85 54.66 9.22
CA ASP A 53 8.71 55.42 8.30
C ASP A 53 9.88 54.61 7.70
N LYS A 54 10.18 53.42 8.26
CA LYS A 54 11.20 52.53 7.69
C LYS A 54 10.75 52.02 6.33
N ARG A 55 11.51 52.38 5.29
CA ARG A 55 11.31 51.85 3.93
C ARG A 55 11.86 50.43 3.86
N TYR A 56 10.97 49.45 3.85
CA TYR A 56 11.34 48.05 3.60
C TYR A 56 11.69 47.84 2.13
N SER A 57 12.79 47.13 1.89
CA SER A 57 13.13 46.61 0.57
C SER A 57 12.07 45.63 0.07
N VAL A 58 12.02 45.40 -1.25
CA VAL A 58 11.05 44.44 -1.84
C VAL A 58 11.22 43.04 -1.24
N ARG A 59 12.47 42.64 -0.95
CA ARG A 59 12.79 41.35 -0.33
C ARG A 59 12.22 41.24 1.09
N GLU A 60 12.49 42.22 1.95
CA GLU A 60 11.97 42.25 3.32
C GLU A 60 10.43 42.25 3.35
N ARG A 61 9.80 42.93 2.37
CA ARG A 61 8.35 42.97 2.24
C ARG A 61 7.77 41.60 1.87
N MET A 62 8.43 40.86 0.98
CA MET A 62 8.05 39.49 0.63
C MET A 62 8.26 38.51 1.78
N GLU A 63 9.35 38.66 2.55
CA GLU A 63 9.64 37.86 3.75
C GLU A 63 8.60 38.11 4.86
N HIS A 64 8.17 39.36 5.05
CA HIS A 64 7.09 39.68 5.98
C HIS A 64 5.74 39.11 5.55
N LEU A 65 5.42 39.13 4.24
CA LEU A 65 4.17 38.60 3.71
C LEU A 65 4.11 37.07 3.72
N SER A 66 5.25 36.39 3.58
CA SER A 66 5.31 34.92 3.63
C SER A 66 5.24 34.36 5.04
N GLY A 67 5.24 35.21 6.08
CA GLY A 67 5.23 34.78 7.48
C GLY A 67 6.55 34.17 7.95
N MET A 68 7.60 34.19 7.12
CA MET A 68 8.95 33.77 7.50
C MET A 68 9.64 34.94 8.20
N ARG A 69 9.34 35.14 9.48
CA ARG A 69 10.07 36.12 10.29
C ARG A 69 11.53 35.68 10.44
N ASP A 70 12.44 36.61 10.11
CA ASP A 70 13.87 36.64 10.39
C ASP A 70 14.64 35.32 10.18
N ALA A 71 15.15 35.12 8.95
CA ALA A 71 16.03 34.00 8.60
C ALA A 71 17.38 33.99 9.35
N THR A 72 17.66 34.99 10.19
CA THR A 72 18.91 35.08 10.97
C THR A 72 18.90 34.26 12.24
N GLU A 73 17.73 33.87 12.75
CA GLU A 73 17.61 33.00 13.92
C GLU A 73 16.94 31.69 13.53
N ILE A 74 17.76 30.67 13.21
CA ILE A 74 17.28 29.30 13.04
C ILE A 74 16.68 28.87 14.38
N GLY A 75 15.36 28.96 14.50
CA GLY A 75 14.65 28.56 15.71
C GLY A 75 15.03 27.13 16.12
N GLY A 76 15.09 26.86 17.42
CA GLY A 76 15.48 25.54 17.95
C GLY A 76 14.73 24.37 17.30
N GLU A 77 13.47 24.60 16.89
CA GLU A 77 12.68 23.63 16.13
C GLU A 77 13.27 23.29 14.76
N GLN A 78 13.75 24.28 13.99
CA GLN A 78 14.44 24.02 12.72
C GLN A 78 15.74 23.25 12.94
N THR A 79 16.48 23.49 14.03
CA THR A 79 17.67 22.70 14.34
C THR A 79 17.33 21.25 14.67
N ASN A 80 16.19 21.00 15.32
CA ASN A 80 15.70 19.64 15.58
C ASN A 80 15.22 18.96 14.29
N ILE A 81 14.55 19.69 13.41
CA ILE A 81 14.15 19.18 12.09
C ILE A 81 15.40 18.83 11.26
N GLN A 82 16.43 19.69 11.25
CA GLN A 82 17.69 19.42 10.57
C GLN A 82 18.47 18.25 11.19
N LYS A 83 18.49 18.12 12.52
CA LYS A 83 19.08 16.94 13.20
C LYS A 83 18.32 15.66 12.86
N ASN A 84 17.00 15.71 12.75
CA ASN A 84 16.18 14.57 12.35
C ASN A 84 16.35 14.24 10.86
N LEU A 85 16.51 15.25 9.98
CA LEU A 85 16.87 15.06 8.58
C LEU A 85 18.27 14.44 8.42
N ALA A 86 19.25 14.83 9.25
CA ALA A 86 20.56 14.20 9.27
C ALA A 86 20.53 12.74 9.80
N ARG A 87 19.53 12.40 10.62
CA ARG A 87 19.27 11.03 11.08
C ARG A 87 18.52 10.18 10.06
N LEU A 88 17.87 10.79 9.07
CA LEU A 88 17.44 10.12 7.85
C LEU A 88 18.68 9.86 6.99
N LYS A 89 19.56 8.99 7.49
CA LYS A 89 20.65 8.42 6.68
C LYS A 89 20.00 7.83 5.45
N MET A 90 20.41 8.33 4.28
CA MET A 90 20.05 7.67 3.04
C MET A 90 20.49 6.21 3.16
N PRO A 91 19.59 5.24 2.91
CA PRO A 91 19.95 3.84 3.04
C PRO A 91 21.18 3.55 2.17
N ASP A 92 22.05 2.67 2.68
CA ASP A 92 23.24 2.25 1.95
C ASP A 92 22.86 1.83 0.53
N LYS A 93 23.71 2.17 -0.45
CA LYS A 93 23.49 1.74 -1.83
C LYS A 93 23.46 0.21 -1.87
N LYS A 94 22.39 -0.35 -2.43
CA LYS A 94 22.18 -1.79 -2.51
C LYS A 94 23.17 -2.38 -3.51
N GLN A 95 23.76 -3.52 -3.14
CA GLN A 95 24.68 -4.23 -4.01
C GLN A 95 23.90 -4.88 -5.15
N GLN A 96 24.43 -4.76 -6.36
CA GLN A 96 23.88 -5.41 -7.55
C GLN A 96 24.88 -6.47 -8.02
N HIS A 97 24.34 -7.60 -8.47
CA HIS A 97 25.11 -8.68 -9.06
C HIS A 97 24.42 -9.09 -10.38
N GLU A 98 25.20 -9.46 -11.39
CA GLU A 98 24.69 -9.74 -12.73
C GLU A 98 23.65 -10.87 -12.73
N ASP A 99 23.96 -11.96 -12.03
CA ASP A 99 23.09 -13.15 -11.93
C ASP A 99 21.87 -12.98 -11.02
N VAL A 100 21.82 -11.94 -10.20
CA VAL A 100 20.76 -11.73 -9.21
C VAL A 100 19.71 -10.78 -9.77
N SER A 101 18.44 -11.05 -9.48
CA SER A 101 17.31 -10.16 -9.79
C SER A 101 17.56 -8.78 -9.18
N ASN A 102 17.32 -7.71 -9.94
CA ASN A 102 17.59 -6.35 -9.48
C ASN A 102 16.82 -5.99 -8.19
N ASN A 103 15.70 -6.67 -7.94
CA ASN A 103 14.80 -6.43 -6.80
C ASN A 103 14.77 -7.58 -5.78
N TYR A 104 15.79 -8.44 -5.74
CA TYR A 104 15.83 -9.65 -4.90
C TYR A 104 15.44 -9.41 -3.42
N TYR A 105 15.96 -8.35 -2.80
CA TYR A 105 15.71 -8.02 -1.38
C TYR A 105 14.23 -7.72 -1.11
N TRP A 106 13.56 -7.05 -2.05
CA TRP A 106 12.17 -6.66 -1.92
C TRP A 106 11.25 -7.86 -2.15
N GLU A 107 11.53 -8.65 -3.19
CA GLU A 107 10.81 -9.90 -3.47
C GLU A 107 10.89 -10.86 -2.29
N LEU A 108 12.08 -11.03 -1.71
CA LEU A 108 12.30 -11.85 -0.53
C LEU A 108 11.45 -11.37 0.66
N ASN A 109 11.50 -10.08 0.98
CA ASN A 109 10.75 -9.50 2.09
C ASN A 109 9.23 -9.63 1.88
N MET A 110 8.74 -9.41 0.66
CA MET A 110 7.32 -9.58 0.32
C MET A 110 6.87 -11.03 0.45
N ALA A 111 7.64 -11.99 -0.07
CA ALA A 111 7.32 -13.40 0.04
C ALA A 111 7.33 -13.90 1.48
N ARG A 112 8.32 -13.48 2.28
CA ARG A 112 8.37 -13.77 3.71
C ARG A 112 7.13 -13.21 4.43
N ARG A 113 6.75 -11.95 4.16
CA ARG A 113 5.56 -11.32 4.75
C ARG A 113 4.26 -12.01 4.36
N ARG A 114 4.13 -12.46 3.11
CA ARG A 114 2.96 -13.26 2.66
C ARG A 114 2.82 -14.57 3.44
N LYS A 115 3.93 -15.21 3.77
CA LYS A 115 3.96 -16.39 4.66
C LYS A 115 3.84 -16.06 6.16
N LYS A 116 3.79 -14.77 6.52
CA LYS A 116 3.72 -14.28 7.92
C LYS A 116 4.84 -14.79 8.82
N LEU A 117 6.04 -15.01 8.26
CA LEU A 117 7.20 -15.47 9.00
C LEU A 117 8.06 -14.29 9.46
N SER A 118 8.54 -14.34 10.70
CA SER A 118 9.64 -13.49 11.15
C SER A 118 10.97 -13.94 10.53
N ILE A 119 11.98 -13.06 10.52
CA ILE A 119 13.31 -13.39 9.98
C ILE A 119 13.94 -14.57 10.76
N ARG A 120 13.75 -14.63 12.09
CA ARG A 120 14.26 -15.72 12.94
C ARG A 120 13.59 -17.05 12.63
N GLN A 121 12.26 -17.07 12.46
CA GLN A 121 11.53 -18.28 12.08
C GLN A 121 11.94 -18.77 10.69
N LEU A 122 12.14 -17.86 9.73
CA LEU A 122 12.62 -18.22 8.40
C LEU A 122 14.04 -18.81 8.46
N ALA A 123 14.93 -18.22 9.25
CA ALA A 123 16.28 -18.71 9.52
C ALA A 123 16.27 -20.14 10.09
N GLU A 124 15.46 -20.40 11.11
CA GLU A 124 15.32 -21.72 11.74
C GLU A 124 14.81 -22.78 10.76
N LEU A 125 13.80 -22.45 9.95
CA LEU A 125 13.21 -23.37 8.98
C LEU A 125 14.18 -23.75 7.85
N ILE A 126 15.01 -22.81 7.40
CA ILE A 126 15.96 -23.02 6.30
C ILE A 126 17.34 -23.49 6.83
N LYS A 127 17.57 -23.43 8.14
CA LYS A 127 18.87 -23.68 8.81
C LYS A 127 19.96 -22.72 8.31
N ILE A 128 19.63 -21.44 8.20
CA ILE A 128 20.56 -20.36 7.83
C ILE A 128 20.59 -19.36 8.98
N ASP A 129 21.75 -18.74 9.22
CA ASP A 129 21.86 -17.73 10.26
C ASP A 129 21.01 -16.48 9.98
N ALA A 130 20.39 -15.94 11.03
CA ALA A 130 19.48 -14.79 10.92
C ALA A 130 20.19 -13.50 10.50
N SER A 131 21.49 -13.35 10.83
CA SER A 131 22.29 -12.20 10.44
C SER A 131 22.47 -12.11 8.92
N ILE A 132 22.62 -13.28 8.27
CA ILE A 132 22.79 -13.37 6.82
C ILE A 132 21.49 -12.99 6.12
N LEU A 133 20.34 -13.50 6.58
CA LEU A 133 19.03 -13.11 6.04
C LEU A 133 18.75 -11.63 6.21
N TYR A 134 19.09 -11.05 7.37
CA TYR A 134 18.95 -9.62 7.60
C TYR A 134 19.81 -8.81 6.62
N SER A 135 21.04 -9.25 6.36
CA SER A 135 21.95 -8.63 5.41
C SER A 135 21.38 -8.67 3.98
N ILE A 136 20.78 -9.79 3.57
CA ILE A 136 20.13 -9.94 2.26
C ILE A 136 18.91 -9.00 2.15
N GLU A 137 18.04 -8.93 3.17
CA GLU A 137 16.90 -8.00 3.17
C GLU A 137 17.35 -6.52 3.17
N SER A 138 18.51 -6.23 3.75
CA SER A 138 19.12 -4.89 3.73
C SER A 138 19.73 -4.53 2.36
N GLY A 139 19.85 -5.49 1.45
CA GLY A 139 20.44 -5.29 0.12
C GLY A 139 21.96 -5.53 0.05
N LYS A 140 22.52 -6.32 0.98
CA LYS A 140 23.91 -6.81 0.93
C LYS A 140 23.92 -8.28 0.51
N ILE A 141 24.78 -8.63 -0.46
CA ILE A 141 24.87 -9.98 -1.01
C ILE A 141 26.04 -10.70 -0.31
N PRO A 142 25.80 -11.83 0.39
CA PRO A 142 26.88 -12.62 0.99
C PRO A 142 27.66 -13.38 -0.08
N GLU A 143 28.89 -13.80 0.22
CA GLU A 143 29.75 -14.55 -0.73
C GLU A 143 29.10 -15.86 -1.19
N ASN A 144 28.45 -16.60 -0.28
CA ASN A 144 27.77 -17.87 -0.58
C ASN A 144 26.31 -17.69 -1.03
N PHE A 145 26.01 -16.64 -1.81
CA PHE A 145 24.62 -16.31 -2.15
C PHE A 145 23.92 -17.37 -2.99
N GLU A 146 24.64 -18.12 -3.84
CA GLU A 146 24.03 -19.12 -4.72
C GLU A 146 23.30 -20.22 -3.95
N GLU A 147 23.97 -20.85 -2.98
CA GLU A 147 23.38 -21.92 -2.16
C GLU A 147 22.22 -21.41 -1.30
N ILE A 148 22.39 -20.20 -0.75
CA ILE A 148 21.38 -19.55 0.09
C ILE A 148 20.14 -19.24 -0.75
N PHE A 149 20.33 -18.71 -1.95
CA PHE A 149 19.24 -18.32 -2.83
C PHE A 149 18.50 -19.54 -3.34
N LEU A 150 19.18 -20.64 -3.68
CA LEU A 150 18.52 -21.92 -4.03
C LEU A 150 17.64 -22.45 -2.89
N LYS A 151 18.10 -22.36 -1.64
CA LYS A 151 17.31 -22.75 -0.46
C LYS A 151 16.11 -21.82 -0.25
N LEU A 152 16.29 -20.51 -0.45
CA LEU A 152 15.21 -19.53 -0.32
C LEU A 152 14.18 -19.67 -1.45
N GLU A 153 14.62 -19.88 -2.69
CA GLU A 153 13.76 -20.10 -3.85
C GLU A 153 12.93 -21.37 -3.69
N SER A 154 13.55 -22.48 -3.26
CA SER A 154 12.82 -23.73 -3.01
C SER A 154 11.81 -23.61 -1.88
N PHE A 155 12.17 -22.93 -0.78
CA PHE A 155 11.27 -22.74 0.35
C PHE A 155 10.14 -21.73 0.09
N LEU A 156 10.43 -20.60 -0.56
CA LEU A 156 9.47 -19.51 -0.78
C LEU A 156 8.74 -19.58 -2.12
N GLY A 157 9.26 -20.34 -3.09
CA GLY A 157 8.70 -20.44 -4.44
C GLY A 157 9.02 -19.24 -5.33
N LEU A 158 10.09 -18.49 -5.04
CA LEU A 158 10.50 -17.29 -5.78
C LEU A 158 11.56 -17.57 -6.85
N LYS A 159 11.83 -16.57 -7.70
CA LYS A 159 12.97 -16.55 -8.64
C LYS A 159 13.85 -15.34 -8.31
N LEU A 160 14.88 -15.57 -7.50
CA LEU A 160 15.87 -14.56 -7.12
C LEU A 160 17.04 -14.50 -8.10
N LEU A 161 17.37 -15.61 -8.77
CA LEU A 161 18.43 -15.70 -9.78
C LEU A 161 17.85 -15.53 -11.19
N LYS A 162 18.45 -14.67 -12.03
CA LYS A 162 17.97 -14.40 -13.41
C LYS A 162 18.16 -15.60 -14.33
N ASN A 163 19.31 -16.26 -14.23
CA ASN A 163 19.74 -17.31 -15.15
C ASN A 163 19.43 -18.72 -14.65
N HIS A 164 18.84 -18.86 -13.45
CA HIS A 164 18.51 -20.17 -12.93
C HIS A 164 17.26 -20.70 -13.64
N LYS A 165 17.47 -21.48 -14.70
CA LYS A 165 16.45 -22.39 -15.21
C LYS A 165 16.10 -23.27 -14.03
N LYS A 166 14.90 -23.08 -13.46
CA LYS A 166 14.35 -23.99 -12.45
C LYS A 166 14.65 -25.38 -12.97
N LYS A 167 15.52 -26.15 -12.30
CA LYS A 167 15.55 -27.58 -12.50
C LYS A 167 14.15 -27.97 -12.08
N ILE A 168 13.26 -28.11 -13.07
CA ILE A 168 11.85 -28.38 -12.87
C ILE A 168 11.86 -29.59 -11.95
N SER A 169 11.53 -29.39 -10.68
CA SER A 169 11.22 -30.48 -9.78
C SER A 169 10.09 -31.17 -10.49
N PHE A 170 10.39 -32.31 -11.11
CA PHE A 170 9.50 -33.03 -12.00
C PHE A 170 8.05 -32.79 -11.59
N THR A 171 7.36 -31.87 -12.26
CA THR A 171 5.99 -32.16 -12.65
C THR A 171 6.20 -33.37 -13.52
N ARG A 172 6.24 -34.55 -12.91
CA ARG A 172 6.20 -35.79 -13.65
C ARG A 172 5.04 -35.57 -14.59
N THR A 173 5.31 -35.62 -15.88
CA THR A 173 4.23 -35.62 -16.84
C THR A 173 3.24 -36.68 -16.37
N ILE A 174 1.94 -36.43 -16.52
CA ILE A 174 0.90 -37.37 -16.10
C ILE A 174 1.22 -38.80 -16.60
N ASP A 175 1.93 -38.89 -17.71
CA ASP A 175 2.43 -40.12 -18.32
C ASP A 175 3.55 -40.81 -17.51
N GLU A 176 4.55 -40.08 -16.98
CA GLU A 176 5.57 -40.64 -16.08
C GLU A 176 4.97 -41.11 -14.75
N GLU A 177 3.98 -40.38 -14.23
CA GLU A 177 3.23 -40.81 -13.04
C GLU A 177 2.40 -42.06 -13.31
N LYS A 178 1.73 -42.15 -14.47
CA LYS A 178 1.01 -43.36 -14.91
C LYS A 178 1.96 -44.54 -15.07
N GLU A 179 3.16 -44.34 -15.60
CA GLU A 179 4.14 -45.40 -15.76
C GLU A 179 4.65 -45.91 -14.41
N ILE A 180 4.93 -45.01 -13.46
CA ILE A 180 5.30 -45.37 -12.09
C ILE A 180 4.15 -46.08 -11.38
N LEU A 181 2.90 -45.60 -11.51
CA LEU A 181 1.73 -46.28 -10.95
C LEU A 181 1.51 -47.66 -11.58
N SER A 182 1.76 -47.83 -12.89
CA SER A 182 1.64 -49.11 -13.57
C SER A 182 2.72 -50.10 -13.11
N SER A 183 3.94 -49.64 -12.87
CA SER A 183 5.05 -50.48 -12.38
C SER A 183 4.86 -50.87 -10.91
N VAL A 184 4.35 -49.97 -10.07
CA VAL A 184 3.96 -50.28 -8.69
C VAL A 184 2.77 -51.25 -8.66
N ARG A 185 1.76 -51.04 -9.51
CA ARG A 185 0.62 -51.96 -9.64
C ARG A 185 1.06 -53.35 -10.08
N LYS A 186 1.98 -53.48 -11.04
CA LYS A 186 2.56 -54.77 -11.44
C LYS A 186 3.31 -55.45 -10.29
N ARG A 187 4.16 -54.73 -9.56
CA ARG A 187 4.90 -55.27 -8.41
C ARG A 187 3.99 -55.67 -7.24
N MET A 188 2.89 -54.97 -7.02
CA MET A 188 1.91 -55.30 -5.97
C MET A 188 1.00 -56.46 -6.41
N GLY A 189 0.59 -56.48 -7.69
CA GLY A 189 -0.24 -57.53 -8.27
C GLY A 189 0.46 -58.88 -8.33
N GLU A 190 1.74 -58.93 -8.69
CA GLU A 190 2.52 -60.18 -8.68
C GLU A 190 2.70 -60.79 -7.28
N ARG A 191 2.44 -60.02 -6.21
CA ARG A 191 2.48 -60.53 -4.84
C ARG A 191 1.15 -61.11 -4.33
N LEU A 192 0.05 -60.91 -5.05
CA LEU A 192 -1.30 -61.30 -4.60
C LEU A 192 -1.96 -62.41 -5.43
N VAL A 193 -1.31 -62.92 -6.49
CA VAL A 193 -1.83 -64.05 -7.30
C VAL A 193 -1.45 -65.43 -6.71
N GLY A 194 -1.05 -65.47 -5.44
CA GLY A 194 -0.90 -66.71 -4.68
C GLY A 194 -2.12 -66.96 -3.81
N GLU A 195 -3.06 -67.76 -4.34
CA GLU A 195 -4.11 -68.48 -3.60
C GLU A 195 -5.32 -67.67 -3.09
N GLY A 196 -6.40 -67.65 -3.89
CA GLY A 196 -7.76 -67.32 -3.42
C GLY A 196 -8.67 -66.77 -4.52
N GLU A 197 -9.24 -67.65 -5.36
CA GLU A 197 -10.11 -67.29 -6.50
C GLU A 197 -11.56 -66.90 -6.14
N ASP A 198 -11.93 -66.78 -4.86
CA ASP A 198 -13.35 -66.73 -4.47
C ASP A 198 -13.83 -65.38 -3.89
N GLY A 199 -13.10 -64.27 -4.07
CA GLY A 199 -13.40 -62.98 -3.39
C GLY A 199 -13.42 -61.70 -4.22
N GLU A 200 -13.28 -61.76 -5.55
CA GLU A 200 -13.05 -60.55 -6.38
C GLU A 200 -14.32 -59.77 -6.79
N GLU A 201 -15.53 -60.30 -6.61
CA GLU A 201 -16.76 -59.63 -7.08
C GLU A 201 -17.21 -58.45 -6.20
N ASP A 202 -16.86 -58.41 -4.91
CA ASP A 202 -17.36 -57.38 -3.98
C ASP A 202 -16.61 -56.04 -4.10
N LEU A 203 -15.33 -56.03 -4.47
CA LEU A 203 -14.52 -54.80 -4.54
C LEU A 203 -14.81 -53.95 -5.79
N VAL A 204 -15.29 -54.57 -6.87
CA VAL A 204 -15.63 -53.84 -8.12
C VAL A 204 -16.87 -52.97 -7.93
N GLY A 205 -17.82 -53.41 -7.10
CA GLY A 205 -19.04 -52.67 -6.79
C GLY A 205 -18.80 -51.35 -6.03
N GLU A 206 -17.83 -51.33 -5.11
CA GLU A 206 -17.48 -50.12 -4.36
C GLU A 206 -16.80 -49.06 -5.24
N ILE A 207 -15.94 -49.50 -6.16
CA ILE A 207 -15.25 -48.60 -7.09
C ILE A 207 -16.24 -47.97 -8.08
N GLU A 208 -17.21 -48.72 -8.59
CA GLU A 208 -18.24 -48.15 -9.47
C GLU A 208 -19.11 -47.10 -8.77
N ASN A 209 -19.41 -47.31 -7.49
CA ASN A 209 -20.18 -46.35 -6.71
C ASN A 209 -19.40 -45.05 -6.46
N THR A 210 -18.11 -45.13 -6.17
CA THR A 210 -17.28 -43.90 -6.02
C THR A 210 -17.15 -43.13 -7.33
N ILE A 211 -17.00 -43.82 -8.48
CA ILE A 211 -16.96 -43.17 -9.80
C ILE A 211 -18.29 -42.47 -10.13
N LYS A 212 -19.44 -43.07 -9.77
CA LYS A 212 -20.76 -42.44 -9.95
C LYS A 212 -20.91 -41.18 -9.10
N VAL A 213 -20.36 -41.14 -7.89
CA VAL A 213 -20.38 -39.95 -7.02
C VAL A 213 -19.52 -38.84 -7.63
N ILE A 214 -18.31 -39.14 -8.09
CA ILE A 214 -17.41 -38.14 -8.69
C ILE A 214 -18.03 -37.52 -9.95
N LYS A 215 -18.63 -38.34 -10.83
CA LYS A 215 -19.34 -37.83 -12.03
C LYS A 215 -20.52 -36.93 -11.69
N LYS A 216 -21.24 -37.18 -10.59
CA LYS A 216 -22.32 -36.29 -10.13
C LYS A 216 -21.79 -34.94 -9.64
N VAL A 217 -20.66 -34.92 -8.93
CA VAL A 217 -20.03 -33.67 -8.46
C VAL A 217 -19.55 -32.82 -9.65
N GLN A 218 -18.83 -33.43 -10.60
CA GLN A 218 -18.35 -32.73 -11.79
C GLN A 218 -19.49 -32.12 -12.62
N LYS A 219 -20.57 -32.87 -12.84
CA LYS A 219 -21.74 -32.37 -13.58
C LYS A 219 -22.44 -31.20 -12.86
N SER A 220 -22.37 -31.17 -11.52
CA SER A 220 -22.91 -30.05 -10.73
C SER A 220 -22.02 -28.79 -10.84
N GLU A 221 -20.70 -28.94 -10.94
CA GLU A 221 -19.76 -27.82 -11.10
C GLU A 221 -19.82 -27.21 -12.50
N GLU A 222 -19.91 -28.03 -13.55
CA GLU A 222 -20.10 -27.55 -14.93
C GLU A 222 -21.38 -26.71 -15.06
N SER A 223 -22.47 -27.15 -14.43
CA SER A 223 -23.74 -26.40 -14.44
C SER A 223 -23.67 -25.06 -13.70
N LYS A 224 -22.78 -24.92 -12.70
CA LYS A 224 -22.54 -23.66 -11.98
C LYS A 224 -21.70 -22.71 -12.83
N ASN A 225 -20.66 -23.22 -13.48
CA ASN A 225 -19.80 -22.42 -14.35
C ASN A 225 -20.58 -21.84 -15.54
N ASP A 226 -21.46 -22.62 -16.17
CA ASP A 226 -22.31 -22.11 -17.25
C ASP A 226 -23.26 -21.00 -16.79
N LYS A 227 -23.80 -21.06 -15.57
CA LYS A 227 -24.62 -19.99 -14.99
C LYS A 227 -23.82 -18.71 -14.76
N ILE A 228 -22.58 -18.84 -14.27
CA ILE A 228 -21.66 -17.70 -14.04
C ILE A 228 -21.31 -17.02 -15.37
N ILE A 229 -21.06 -17.80 -16.42
CA ILE A 229 -20.75 -17.26 -17.77
C ILE A 229 -21.96 -16.49 -18.33
N LYS A 230 -23.18 -17.02 -18.17
CA LYS A 230 -24.42 -16.33 -18.61
C LYS A 230 -24.71 -15.04 -17.82
N LEU A 231 -24.39 -15.03 -16.52
CA LEU A 231 -24.45 -13.81 -15.69
C LEU A 231 -23.47 -12.74 -16.19
N ARG A 232 -22.23 -13.16 -16.53
CA ARG A 232 -21.19 -12.26 -17.05
C ARG A 232 -21.59 -11.61 -18.37
N ASN A 233 -22.24 -12.37 -19.25
CA ASN A 233 -22.69 -11.86 -20.55
C ASN A 233 -23.94 -10.97 -20.47
N GLY A 234 -24.52 -10.79 -19.28
CA GLY A 234 -25.73 -9.98 -19.10
C GLY A 234 -27.00 -10.64 -19.64
N GLU A 235 -26.98 -11.95 -19.96
CA GLU A 235 -28.14 -12.69 -20.44
C GLU A 235 -29.18 -12.96 -19.34
N ILE A 236 -28.75 -12.86 -18.07
CA ILE A 236 -29.62 -13.04 -16.91
C ILE A 236 -30.04 -11.66 -16.40
N ASP A 237 -31.27 -11.30 -16.75
CA ASP A 237 -31.92 -10.08 -16.27
C ASP A 237 -32.23 -10.20 -14.77
N MET A 238 -31.43 -9.54 -13.93
CA MET A 238 -31.54 -9.56 -12.46
C MET A 238 -32.85 -8.96 -11.93
N SER A 239 -33.66 -8.38 -12.82
CA SER A 239 -34.98 -7.84 -12.51
C SER A 239 -36.00 -8.93 -12.14
N LYS A 240 -35.79 -10.19 -12.57
CA LYS A 240 -36.69 -11.30 -12.26
C LYS A 240 -36.27 -12.01 -10.97
N ARG A 241 -37.06 -11.80 -9.91
CA ARG A 241 -36.84 -12.30 -8.53
C ARG A 241 -36.69 -13.83 -8.41
N GLU A 242 -37.14 -14.60 -9.39
CA GLU A 242 -37.12 -16.07 -9.36
C GLU A 242 -35.69 -16.66 -9.45
N ASN A 243 -34.70 -15.90 -9.92
CA ASN A 243 -33.32 -16.38 -10.08
C ASN A 243 -32.38 -16.05 -8.90
N LEU A 244 -32.90 -15.40 -7.84
CA LEU A 244 -32.08 -14.91 -6.72
C LEU A 244 -31.88 -15.94 -5.60
N SER A 245 -32.64 -17.05 -5.58
CA SER A 245 -32.55 -18.06 -4.51
C SER A 245 -31.24 -18.85 -4.52
N ASP A 246 -30.59 -18.95 -5.68
CA ASP A 246 -29.46 -19.85 -5.90
C ASP A 246 -28.10 -19.15 -5.87
N ILE A 247 -28.06 -17.84 -5.67
CA ILE A 247 -26.82 -17.06 -5.66
C ILE A 247 -26.28 -17.03 -4.22
N THR A 248 -25.13 -17.66 -4.00
CA THR A 248 -24.48 -17.64 -2.69
C THR A 248 -23.64 -16.37 -2.50
N LEU A 249 -23.36 -16.02 -1.24
CA LEU A 249 -22.50 -14.88 -0.90
C LEU A 249 -21.09 -14.99 -1.54
N ASN A 250 -20.58 -16.22 -1.71
CA ASN A 250 -19.29 -16.44 -2.36
C ASN A 250 -19.34 -16.09 -3.85
N ASP A 251 -20.43 -16.43 -4.55
CA ASP A 251 -20.60 -16.11 -5.98
C ASP A 251 -20.61 -14.59 -6.21
N LEU A 252 -21.23 -13.82 -5.30
CA LEU A 252 -21.21 -12.35 -5.35
C LEU A 252 -19.81 -11.76 -5.14
N VAL A 253 -19.00 -12.37 -4.26
CA VAL A 253 -17.61 -11.95 -4.04
C VAL A 253 -16.76 -12.23 -5.27
N GLU A 254 -16.92 -13.38 -5.91
CA GLU A 254 -16.22 -13.72 -7.15
C GLU A 254 -16.61 -12.80 -8.31
N ILE A 255 -17.91 -12.52 -8.49
CA ILE A 255 -18.39 -11.58 -9.52
C ILE A 255 -17.81 -10.19 -9.29
N LYS A 256 -17.78 -9.71 -8.04
CA LYS A 256 -17.19 -8.40 -7.71
C LYS A 256 -15.70 -8.36 -8.04
N LYS A 257 -14.96 -9.40 -7.64
CA LYS A 257 -13.51 -9.49 -7.90
C LYS A 257 -13.20 -9.48 -9.41
N GLN A 258 -13.96 -10.24 -10.19
CA GLN A 258 -13.81 -10.27 -11.65
C GLN A 258 -14.15 -8.93 -12.30
N ARG A 259 -15.16 -8.21 -11.79
CA ARG A 259 -15.51 -6.86 -12.27
C ARG A 259 -14.38 -5.87 -12.00
N GLU A 260 -13.79 -5.92 -10.81
CA GLU A 260 -12.64 -5.07 -10.45
C GLU A 260 -11.40 -5.38 -11.32
N GLU A 261 -11.14 -6.65 -11.63
CA GLU A 261 -10.06 -7.06 -12.55
C GLU A 261 -10.28 -6.52 -13.97
N GLN A 262 -11.50 -6.62 -14.52
CA GLN A 262 -11.82 -6.06 -15.84
C GLN A 262 -11.72 -4.53 -15.87
N GLU A 263 -12.17 -3.84 -14.83
CA GLU A 263 -12.01 -2.38 -14.74
C GLU A 263 -10.54 -1.97 -14.69
N GLN A 264 -9.69 -2.76 -14.04
CA GLN A 264 -8.24 -2.53 -14.05
C GLN A 264 -7.64 -2.78 -15.45
N GLU A 265 -8.03 -3.85 -16.13
CA GLU A 265 -7.59 -4.13 -17.51
C GLU A 265 -8.00 -3.01 -18.46
N ILE A 266 -9.25 -2.52 -18.37
CA ILE A 266 -9.73 -1.38 -19.17
C ILE A 266 -8.94 -0.10 -18.85
N LYS A 267 -8.62 0.15 -17.58
CA LYS A 267 -7.78 1.31 -17.19
C LYS A 267 -6.37 1.20 -17.76
N VAL A 268 -5.75 0.02 -17.70
CA VAL A 268 -4.42 -0.23 -18.28
C VAL A 268 -4.46 -0.08 -19.80
N GLN A 269 -5.47 -0.63 -20.47
CA GLN A 269 -5.65 -0.45 -21.92
C GLN A 269 -5.83 1.02 -22.29
N LYS A 270 -6.64 1.78 -21.55
CA LYS A 270 -6.81 3.23 -21.77
C LYS A 270 -5.52 4.01 -21.54
N GLN A 271 -4.76 3.68 -20.51
CA GLN A 271 -3.46 4.30 -20.25
C GLN A 271 -2.46 3.99 -21.38
N ASN A 272 -2.44 2.74 -21.85
CA ASN A 272 -1.61 2.34 -22.97
C ASN A 272 -2.03 3.07 -24.25
N SER A 273 -3.33 3.13 -24.59
CA SER A 273 -3.81 3.87 -25.77
C SER A 273 -3.53 5.38 -25.68
N THR A 274 -3.52 5.97 -24.49
CA THR A 274 -3.10 7.39 -24.35
C THR A 274 -1.60 7.61 -24.46
N MET A 275 -0.76 6.60 -24.17
CA MET A 275 0.70 6.71 -24.32
C MET A 275 1.16 6.42 -25.74
N PHE A 276 0.49 5.51 -26.44
CA PHE A 276 0.61 5.33 -27.88
C PHE A 276 -0.37 6.30 -28.55
N GLY A 277 -0.07 7.61 -28.49
CA GLY A 277 -0.91 8.64 -29.08
C GLY A 277 -1.28 8.29 -30.54
N ASP A 278 -2.51 8.66 -30.93
CA ASP A 278 -3.06 8.53 -32.28
C ASP A 278 -2.26 9.31 -33.37
N ASP A 279 -1.07 9.82 -33.05
CA ASP A 279 -0.21 10.64 -33.91
C ASP A 279 0.68 9.81 -34.86
N LEU A 280 0.23 8.60 -35.24
CA LEU A 280 0.89 7.77 -36.27
C LEU A 280 -0.03 7.58 -37.48
N GLU A 281 -0.63 8.67 -37.97
CA GLU A 281 -0.96 8.81 -39.38
C GLU A 281 0.36 8.95 -40.15
N LEU A 282 0.99 7.81 -40.45
CA LEU A 282 2.04 7.76 -41.46
C LEU A 282 1.36 7.96 -42.82
N ASP A 283 1.51 9.15 -43.37
CA ASP A 283 1.33 9.42 -44.81
C ASP A 283 2.28 8.50 -45.59
N ILE A 284 1.82 7.29 -45.89
CA ILE A 284 2.42 6.40 -46.88
C ILE A 284 1.79 6.77 -48.22
N ASP A 285 2.15 7.93 -48.72
CA ASP A 285 2.02 8.28 -50.13
C ASP A 285 3.41 8.74 -50.60
N GLU A 286 3.88 8.13 -51.69
CA GLU A 286 5.13 8.40 -52.44
C GLU A 286 6.42 7.67 -52.00
N VAL A 287 6.53 6.37 -52.34
CA VAL A 287 7.74 5.78 -52.97
C VAL A 287 7.32 4.76 -54.03
#